data_AF-A0A5A9N428-F1
#
_entry.id   AF-A0A5A9N428-F1
#
_cell.length_a   1.000
_cell.length_b   1.000
_cell.length_c   1.000
_cell.angle_alpha   90.00
_cell.angle_beta   90.00
_cell.angle_gamma   90.00
#
_symmetry.space_group_name_H-M   'P 1'
#
loop_
_entity.id
_entity.type
_entity.pdbx_description
1 polymer ?
#
loop_
_entity_poly.entity_id
_entity_poly.type
_entity_poly.pdbx_seq_one_letter_code
_entity_poly.pdbx_strand_id
1 'polypeptide(L)'
;MSQCPTSADRKLLDKALKRLDKLHKLSTDPRLALKNSPPYLPELMSETTTLLTEIWAPYRGTVMSVPRGDEGEYLRIHIKHLVDKAERAVLLFKNAREKMFEESSSFRRNLTKLSLLFSHMLFELRSMFPAGRFQGDTFRVTKTEAKDFWRKAFGHKVHYFEEGMEAMALKSTVDLTCNDHISVFEFDIFTRLFQPWSTMIRNWNHLAVTHPGYMAFLTYDQVRARLEHYRHRPGSYIFRLSCTQMGQWAIGHVTNDGNILQTIPQNTPLYQALIKGFREGCYLYPDGRDVNPDLTSLCSPTQKSRVKVTEEQYELYCEIGSTFQLCKICTERDKDTRIQPCGHLLCQPCLTGWQISQEEYQVPCASLSPPPLPPKHCVSPRPSPKPRSKSLDTGTQNMALSSLVGGVSWQGPSESVKKRKKEKRRDNDKDAESRAEDWSSVSPTKLESDSSL
;
A
#
# COMPACT_ATOMS: atom_id res chain seq x y z
N MET A 1 14.35 11.03 -27.25
CA MET A 1 13.16 11.16 -28.11
C MET A 1 12.27 9.96 -27.82
N SER A 2 11.05 10.18 -27.30
CA SER A 2 10.12 9.08 -27.03
C SER A 2 9.65 8.45 -28.35
N GLN A 3 9.75 7.13 -28.41
CA GLN A 3 9.32 6.36 -29.57
C GLN A 3 7.80 6.28 -29.64
N CYS A 4 7.23 6.41 -30.84
CA CYS A 4 5.80 6.18 -31.07
C CYS A 4 5.37 4.79 -30.56
N PRO A 5 4.13 4.65 -30.03
CA PRO A 5 3.58 3.34 -29.69
C PRO A 5 3.64 2.38 -30.88
N THR A 6 4.15 1.19 -30.65
CA THR A 6 4.36 0.17 -31.67
C THR A 6 3.06 -0.53 -32.05
N SER A 7 3.08 -1.34 -33.11
CA SER A 7 1.94 -2.24 -33.40
C SER A 7 1.68 -3.24 -32.27
N ALA A 8 2.70 -3.65 -31.52
CA ALA A 8 2.53 -4.53 -30.37
C ALA A 8 1.79 -3.80 -29.24
N ASP A 9 2.13 -2.54 -28.99
CA ASP A 9 1.49 -1.70 -27.98
C ASP A 9 -0.01 -1.49 -28.30
N ARG A 10 -0.36 -1.30 -29.57
CA ARG A 10 -1.77 -1.23 -30.01
C ARG A 10 -2.54 -2.54 -29.82
N LYS A 11 -1.89 -3.70 -30.06
CA LYS A 11 -2.51 -5.00 -29.77
C LYS A 11 -2.75 -5.20 -28.28
N LEU A 12 -1.83 -4.71 -27.43
CA LEU A 12 -2.03 -4.71 -25.97
C LEU A 12 -3.21 -3.83 -25.58
N LEU A 13 -3.37 -2.66 -26.20
CA LEU A 13 -4.53 -1.80 -25.99
C LEU A 13 -5.84 -2.52 -26.34
N ASP A 14 -5.94 -3.12 -27.51
CA ASP A 14 -7.16 -3.85 -27.90
C ASP A 14 -7.45 -5.02 -26.95
N LYS A 15 -6.40 -5.68 -26.46
CA LYS A 15 -6.50 -6.72 -25.43
C LYS A 15 -6.99 -6.15 -24.10
N ALA A 16 -6.48 -4.99 -23.67
CA ALA A 16 -6.90 -4.31 -22.44
C ALA A 16 -8.39 -3.96 -22.51
N LEU A 17 -8.83 -3.29 -23.58
CA LEU A 17 -10.24 -2.90 -23.77
C LEU A 17 -11.18 -4.11 -23.72
N LYS A 18 -10.81 -5.23 -24.38
CA LYS A 18 -11.58 -6.49 -24.30
C LYS A 18 -11.65 -7.07 -22.89
N ARG A 19 -10.58 -6.95 -22.10
CA ARG A 19 -10.55 -7.45 -20.71
C ARG A 19 -11.35 -6.53 -19.78
N LEU A 20 -11.27 -5.22 -19.96
CA LEU A 20 -12.07 -4.24 -19.22
C LEU A 20 -13.57 -4.44 -19.47
N ASP A 21 -14.00 -4.61 -20.73
CA ASP A 21 -15.40 -4.92 -21.06
C ASP A 21 -15.87 -6.23 -20.38
N LYS A 22 -15.03 -7.27 -20.40
CA LYS A 22 -15.34 -8.52 -19.71
C LYS A 22 -15.44 -8.33 -18.19
N LEU A 23 -14.53 -7.57 -17.60
CA LEU A 23 -14.57 -7.27 -16.16
C LEU A 23 -15.79 -6.45 -15.78
N HIS A 24 -16.16 -5.45 -16.58
CA HIS A 24 -17.37 -4.68 -16.41
C HIS A 24 -18.58 -5.63 -16.31
N LYS A 25 -18.77 -6.49 -17.32
CA LYS A 25 -19.86 -7.49 -17.35
C LYS A 25 -19.86 -8.43 -16.14
N LEU A 26 -18.70 -8.91 -15.71
CA LEU A 26 -18.57 -9.75 -14.52
C LEU A 26 -18.94 -8.98 -13.25
N SER A 27 -18.48 -7.74 -13.12
CA SER A 27 -18.70 -6.90 -11.95
C SER A 27 -20.12 -6.34 -11.82
N THR A 28 -20.89 -6.33 -12.91
CA THR A 28 -22.31 -5.94 -12.92
C THR A 28 -23.27 -7.08 -12.59
N ASP A 29 -22.78 -8.29 -12.31
CA ASP A 29 -23.65 -9.40 -11.88
C ASP A 29 -24.36 -9.03 -10.57
N PRO A 30 -25.72 -8.99 -10.54
CA PRO A 30 -26.48 -8.61 -9.35
C PRO A 30 -26.19 -9.49 -8.13
N ARG A 31 -25.78 -10.76 -8.32
CA ARG A 31 -25.43 -11.67 -7.24
C ARG A 31 -24.20 -11.22 -6.46
N LEU A 32 -23.35 -10.37 -7.05
CA LEU A 32 -22.21 -9.80 -6.33
C LEU A 32 -22.67 -8.79 -5.28
N ALA A 33 -23.80 -8.11 -5.48
CA ALA A 33 -24.26 -7.04 -4.62
C ALA A 33 -23.15 -6.02 -4.29
N LEU A 34 -22.37 -5.61 -5.30
CA LEU A 34 -21.35 -4.58 -5.12
C LEU A 34 -22.02 -3.27 -4.72
N LYS A 35 -21.65 -2.74 -3.56
CA LYS A 35 -22.10 -1.43 -3.09
C LYS A 35 -21.58 -0.36 -4.03
N ASN A 36 -22.42 0.63 -4.33
CA ASN A 36 -22.04 1.81 -5.12
C ASN A 36 -21.24 2.81 -4.26
N SER A 37 -20.17 2.30 -3.62
CA SER A 37 -19.25 3.07 -2.79
C SER A 37 -17.85 2.99 -3.42
N PRO A 38 -17.08 4.09 -3.46
CA PRO A 38 -15.73 4.06 -4.01
C PRO A 38 -14.80 3.10 -3.24
N PRO A 39 -13.99 2.27 -3.93
CA PRO A 39 -13.85 2.13 -5.38
C PRO A 39 -14.91 1.22 -6.02
N TYR A 40 -15.81 1.80 -6.84
CA TYR A 40 -16.87 1.04 -7.50
C TYR A 40 -16.40 0.45 -8.84
N LEU A 41 -16.17 -0.85 -8.87
CA LEU A 41 -15.49 -1.52 -9.99
C LEU A 41 -16.15 -1.32 -11.37
N PRO A 42 -17.48 -1.45 -11.54
CA PRO A 42 -18.12 -1.26 -12.85
C PRO A 42 -17.82 0.12 -13.45
N GLU A 43 -17.98 1.18 -12.64
CA GLU A 43 -17.69 2.55 -13.06
C GLU A 43 -16.21 2.71 -13.41
N LEU A 44 -15.29 2.20 -12.58
CA LEU A 44 -13.85 2.24 -12.87
C LEU A 44 -13.50 1.60 -14.23
N MET A 45 -14.12 0.46 -14.58
CA MET A 45 -13.89 -0.20 -15.87
C MET A 45 -14.41 0.63 -17.03
N SER A 46 -15.59 1.22 -16.88
CA SER A 46 -16.20 2.09 -17.90
C SER A 46 -15.36 3.35 -18.12
N GLU A 47 -15.02 4.07 -17.04
CA GLU A 47 -14.21 5.30 -17.09
C GLU A 47 -12.82 5.05 -17.66
N THR A 48 -12.16 3.95 -17.26
CA THR A 48 -10.86 3.57 -17.81
C THR A 48 -10.94 3.28 -19.31
N THR A 49 -12.00 2.61 -19.76
CA THR A 49 -12.21 2.28 -21.18
C THR A 49 -12.39 3.55 -22.03
N THR A 50 -13.22 4.49 -21.56
CA THR A 50 -13.45 5.78 -22.22
C THR A 50 -12.15 6.57 -22.32
N LEU A 51 -11.46 6.76 -21.19
CA LEU A 51 -10.24 7.56 -21.14
C LEU A 51 -9.11 6.97 -21.99
N LEU A 52 -8.93 5.64 -21.99
CA LEU A 52 -7.95 4.98 -22.86
C LEU A 52 -8.29 5.15 -24.33
N THR A 53 -9.58 5.12 -24.69
CA THR A 53 -10.00 5.28 -26.09
C THR A 53 -9.66 6.68 -26.58
N GLU A 54 -9.91 7.70 -25.76
CA GLU A 54 -9.57 9.10 -26.05
C GLU A 54 -8.05 9.31 -26.16
N ILE A 55 -7.29 8.88 -25.14
CA ILE A 55 -5.83 9.06 -25.09
C ILE A 55 -5.12 8.36 -26.26
N TRP A 56 -5.60 7.17 -26.65
CA TRP A 56 -4.96 6.41 -27.72
C TRP A 56 -5.47 6.75 -29.12
N ALA A 57 -6.53 7.56 -29.26
CA ALA A 57 -7.09 7.95 -30.56
C ALA A 57 -6.03 8.53 -31.53
N PRO A 58 -5.09 9.42 -31.12
CA PRO A 58 -4.06 9.96 -32.01
C PRO A 58 -3.05 8.93 -32.53
N TYR A 59 -3.02 7.75 -31.92
CA TYR A 59 -2.15 6.63 -32.26
C TYR A 59 -2.89 5.52 -33.01
N ARG A 60 -4.17 5.72 -33.34
CA ARG A 60 -4.98 4.81 -34.17
C ARG A 60 -5.18 5.44 -35.56
N GLY A 61 -4.51 4.90 -36.58
CA GLY A 61 -4.68 5.34 -37.97
C GLY A 61 -3.41 5.22 -38.81
N THR A 62 -3.50 5.61 -40.09
CA THR A 62 -2.37 5.59 -41.04
C THR A 62 -1.35 6.68 -40.75
N VAL A 63 -1.80 7.84 -40.27
CA VAL A 63 -0.95 8.95 -39.82
C VAL A 63 -1.00 8.99 -38.30
N MET A 64 0.08 8.57 -37.65
CA MET A 64 0.18 8.56 -36.20
C MET A 64 0.80 9.86 -35.69
N SER A 65 0.24 10.38 -34.60
CA SER A 65 0.87 11.48 -33.87
C SER A 65 2.19 11.04 -33.23
N VAL A 66 3.12 11.98 -33.09
CA VAL A 66 4.38 11.76 -32.37
C VAL A 66 4.16 12.07 -30.89
N PRO A 67 4.43 11.12 -29.97
CA PRO A 67 4.30 11.36 -28.54
C PRO A 67 5.24 12.47 -28.06
N ARG A 68 4.81 13.23 -27.04
CA ARG A 68 5.61 14.29 -26.43
C ARG A 68 6.36 13.80 -25.20
N GLY A 69 7.55 14.34 -24.94
CA GLY A 69 8.31 14.03 -23.72
C GLY A 69 8.45 12.51 -23.54
N ASP A 70 7.96 12.00 -22.41
CA ASP A 70 7.98 10.57 -22.04
C ASP A 70 6.62 9.86 -22.28
N GLU A 71 5.70 10.48 -23.03
CA GLU A 71 4.33 9.99 -23.25
C GLU A 71 4.30 8.56 -23.81
N GLY A 72 5.12 8.28 -24.82
CA GLY A 72 5.14 6.96 -25.46
C GLY A 72 5.66 5.86 -24.53
N GLU A 73 6.61 6.19 -23.64
CA GLU A 73 7.11 5.27 -22.63
C GLU A 73 6.08 5.04 -21.53
N TYR A 74 5.48 6.11 -21.01
CA TYR A 74 4.39 6.02 -20.02
C TYR A 74 3.24 5.15 -20.55
N LEU A 75 2.76 5.41 -21.77
CA LEU A 75 1.67 4.65 -22.38
C LEU A 75 1.99 3.16 -22.52
N ARG A 76 3.23 2.82 -22.88
CA ARG A 76 3.68 1.43 -23.01
C ARG A 76 3.70 0.70 -21.67
N ILE A 77 4.25 1.34 -20.64
CA ILE A 77 4.29 0.79 -19.28
C ILE A 77 2.85 0.62 -18.76
N HIS A 78 2.03 1.68 -18.87
CA HIS A 78 0.66 1.68 -18.40
C HIS A 78 -0.17 0.58 -19.07
N ILE A 79 -0.11 0.44 -20.40
CA ILE A 79 -0.97 -0.53 -21.11
C ILE A 79 -0.56 -1.98 -20.85
N LYS A 80 0.74 -2.26 -20.81
CA LYS A 80 1.26 -3.61 -20.49
C LYS A 80 0.78 -4.02 -19.10
N HIS A 81 0.89 -3.11 -18.14
CA HIS A 81 0.50 -3.36 -16.76
C HIS A 81 -1.02 -3.48 -16.59
N LEU A 82 -1.80 -2.65 -17.28
CA LEU A 82 -3.25 -2.73 -17.26
C LEU A 82 -3.77 -4.06 -17.80
N VAL A 83 -3.20 -4.57 -18.89
CA VAL A 83 -3.54 -5.90 -19.40
C VAL A 83 -3.29 -6.95 -18.34
N ASP A 84 -2.09 -6.96 -17.73
CA ASP A 84 -1.71 -7.93 -16.70
C ASP A 84 -2.66 -7.89 -15.48
N LYS A 85 -3.01 -6.70 -15.00
CA LYS A 85 -3.96 -6.53 -13.88
C LYS A 85 -5.40 -6.92 -14.27
N ALA A 86 -5.85 -6.57 -15.46
CA ALA A 86 -7.17 -6.95 -15.96
C ALA A 86 -7.29 -8.46 -16.17
N GLU A 87 -6.25 -9.12 -16.68
CA GLU A 87 -6.25 -10.59 -16.84
C GLU A 87 -6.30 -11.31 -15.50
N ARG A 88 -5.54 -10.84 -14.51
CA ARG A 88 -5.62 -11.40 -13.15
C ARG A 88 -7.00 -11.22 -12.52
N ALA A 89 -7.63 -10.06 -12.70
CA ALA A 89 -8.98 -9.85 -12.20
C ALA A 89 -9.97 -10.82 -12.87
N VAL A 90 -9.88 -11.03 -14.18
CA VAL A 90 -10.73 -12.00 -14.90
C VAL A 90 -10.47 -13.43 -14.39
N LEU A 91 -9.20 -13.78 -14.14
CA LEU A 91 -8.83 -15.08 -13.60
C LEU A 91 -9.36 -15.28 -12.18
N LEU A 92 -9.37 -14.23 -11.35
CA LEU A 92 -9.94 -14.26 -10.01
C LEU A 92 -11.42 -14.67 -10.04
N PHE A 93 -12.22 -14.08 -10.94
CA PHE A 93 -13.62 -14.49 -11.14
C PHE A 93 -13.74 -15.95 -11.57
N LYS A 94 -12.90 -16.39 -12.50
CA LYS A 94 -12.89 -17.79 -12.99
C LYS A 94 -12.57 -18.79 -11.88
N ASN A 95 -11.59 -18.46 -11.03
CA ASN A 95 -11.13 -19.34 -9.96
C ASN A 95 -12.07 -19.34 -8.75
N ALA A 96 -12.65 -18.19 -8.43
CA ALA A 96 -13.56 -18.04 -7.30
C ALA A 96 -14.87 -18.82 -7.47
N ARG A 97 -15.43 -18.86 -8.69
CA ARG A 97 -16.76 -19.44 -8.97
C ARG A 97 -17.80 -18.90 -7.97
N GLU A 98 -18.51 -19.78 -7.28
CA GLU A 98 -19.53 -19.43 -6.28
C GLU A 98 -18.97 -18.59 -5.11
N LYS A 99 -17.70 -18.80 -4.72
CA LYS A 99 -17.08 -18.05 -3.63
C LYS A 99 -16.93 -16.55 -3.94
N MET A 100 -17.09 -16.14 -5.19
CA MET A 100 -17.10 -14.71 -5.54
C MET A 100 -18.36 -14.00 -5.02
N PHE A 101 -19.46 -14.71 -4.80
CA PHE A 101 -20.71 -14.13 -4.33
C PHE A 101 -20.78 -14.05 -2.79
N GLU A 102 -19.85 -14.70 -2.09
CA GLU A 102 -19.70 -14.65 -0.64
C GLU A 102 -18.91 -13.39 -0.22
N GLU A 103 -19.57 -12.37 0.37
CA GLU A 103 -18.94 -11.08 0.72
C GLU A 103 -17.73 -11.22 1.66
N SER A 104 -17.73 -12.23 2.55
CA SER A 104 -16.66 -12.50 3.51
C SER A 104 -15.48 -13.31 2.92
N SER A 105 -15.59 -13.77 1.67
CA SER A 105 -14.57 -14.65 1.09
C SER A 105 -13.23 -13.95 0.86
N SER A 106 -12.14 -14.72 0.81
CA SER A 106 -10.84 -14.21 0.39
C SER A 106 -10.87 -13.66 -1.04
N PHE A 107 -11.65 -14.28 -1.93
CA PHE A 107 -11.83 -13.80 -3.31
C PHE A 107 -12.47 -12.42 -3.35
N ARG A 108 -13.47 -12.14 -2.50
CA ARG A 108 -14.10 -10.82 -2.44
C ARG A 108 -13.22 -9.75 -1.82
N ARG A 109 -12.42 -10.11 -0.81
CA ARG A 109 -11.35 -9.24 -0.30
C ARG A 109 -10.32 -8.91 -1.40
N ASN A 110 -9.92 -9.90 -2.19
CA ASN A 110 -8.99 -9.71 -3.32
C ASN A 110 -9.59 -8.85 -4.44
N LEU A 111 -10.88 -9.01 -4.76
CA LEU A 111 -11.59 -8.15 -5.71
C LEU A 111 -11.62 -6.69 -5.24
N THR A 112 -11.80 -6.47 -3.94
CA THR A 112 -11.77 -5.12 -3.34
C THR A 112 -10.39 -4.49 -3.47
N LYS A 113 -9.32 -5.25 -3.20
CA LYS A 113 -7.93 -4.79 -3.41
C LYS A 113 -7.66 -4.44 -4.88
N LEU A 114 -8.11 -5.28 -5.82
CA LEU A 114 -8.02 -4.99 -7.25
C LEU A 114 -8.81 -3.73 -7.64
N SER A 115 -9.97 -3.49 -7.02
CA SER A 115 -10.79 -2.30 -7.29
C SER A 115 -10.07 -1.02 -6.83
N LEU A 116 -9.42 -1.05 -5.66
CA LEU A 116 -8.55 0.05 -5.21
C LEU A 116 -7.39 0.28 -6.18
N LEU A 117 -6.78 -0.80 -6.66
CA LEU A 117 -5.68 -0.71 -7.61
C LEU A 117 -6.10 -0.13 -8.97
N PHE A 118 -7.23 -0.56 -9.52
CA PHE A 118 -7.78 0.07 -10.73
C PHE A 118 -8.12 1.55 -10.51
N SER A 119 -8.61 1.91 -9.33
CA SER A 119 -8.81 3.31 -8.96
C SER A 119 -7.47 4.07 -9.03
N HIS A 120 -6.40 3.57 -8.41
CA HIS A 120 -5.08 4.22 -8.46
C HIS A 120 -4.58 4.40 -9.89
N MET A 121 -4.68 3.36 -10.73
CA MET A 121 -4.27 3.40 -12.13
C MET A 121 -5.08 4.42 -12.94
N LEU A 122 -6.39 4.52 -12.70
CA LEU A 122 -7.26 5.48 -13.37
C LEU A 122 -6.94 6.92 -12.93
N PHE A 123 -6.75 7.15 -11.62
CA PHE A 123 -6.36 8.46 -11.10
C PHE A 123 -5.00 8.91 -11.63
N GLU A 124 -4.03 8.00 -11.71
CA GLU A 124 -2.74 8.29 -12.34
C GLU A 124 -2.93 8.68 -13.80
N LEU A 125 -3.65 7.86 -14.59
CA LEU A 125 -3.88 8.12 -16.01
C LEU A 125 -4.55 9.49 -16.23
N ARG A 126 -5.58 9.83 -15.43
CA ARG A 126 -6.24 11.14 -15.44
C ARG A 126 -5.28 12.28 -15.13
N SER A 127 -4.39 12.07 -14.16
CA SER A 127 -3.44 13.10 -13.71
C SER A 127 -2.29 13.30 -14.71
N MET A 128 -1.95 12.26 -15.47
CA MET A 128 -0.95 12.32 -16.54
C MET A 128 -1.53 12.88 -17.85
N PHE A 129 -2.85 12.77 -18.06
CA PHE A 129 -3.55 13.27 -19.25
C PHE A 129 -4.71 14.24 -18.93
N PRO A 130 -4.46 15.34 -18.20
CA PRO A 130 -5.49 16.33 -17.95
C PRO A 130 -5.99 16.93 -19.29
N ALA A 131 -7.30 16.98 -19.46
CA ALA A 131 -7.96 17.36 -20.72
C ALA A 131 -7.47 16.57 -21.96
N GLY A 132 -7.09 15.29 -21.77
CA GLY A 132 -6.66 14.39 -22.83
C GLY A 132 -5.25 14.65 -23.37
N ARG A 133 -4.47 15.52 -22.74
CA ARG A 133 -3.10 15.86 -23.18
C ARG A 133 -2.07 15.40 -22.16
N PHE A 134 -1.01 14.76 -22.62
CA PHE A 134 0.08 14.34 -21.76
C PHE A 134 0.73 15.55 -21.07
N GLN A 135 0.83 15.49 -19.74
CA GLN A 135 1.48 16.49 -18.88
C GLN A 135 2.41 15.83 -17.85
N GLY A 136 2.97 14.65 -18.15
CA GLY A 136 3.92 14.01 -17.25
C GLY A 136 5.22 14.81 -17.05
N ASP A 137 5.68 15.48 -18.11
CA ASP A 137 6.86 16.35 -18.13
C ASP A 137 6.64 17.70 -17.41
N THR A 138 5.39 18.14 -17.37
CA THR A 138 4.94 19.41 -16.79
C THR A 138 4.15 19.23 -15.50
N PHE A 139 4.15 18.01 -14.95
CA PHE A 139 3.40 17.65 -13.76
C PHE A 139 3.79 18.53 -12.57
N ARG A 140 2.78 19.07 -11.87
CA ARG A 140 3.00 19.97 -10.75
C ARG A 140 2.99 19.21 -9.42
N VAL A 141 4.17 18.80 -8.98
CA VAL A 141 4.39 18.28 -7.62
C VAL A 141 4.01 19.36 -6.59
N THR A 142 3.21 18.98 -5.60
CA THR A 142 2.54 19.86 -4.64
C THR A 142 3.49 20.44 -3.61
N LYS A 143 4.46 19.64 -3.14
CA LYS A 143 5.45 20.07 -2.15
C LYS A 143 6.69 20.61 -2.85
N THR A 144 7.08 21.84 -2.54
CA THR A 144 8.17 22.55 -3.22
C THR A 144 9.50 21.81 -3.11
N GLU A 145 9.85 21.33 -1.90
CA GLU A 145 11.11 20.62 -1.67
C GLU A 145 11.14 19.27 -2.40
N ALA A 146 9.99 18.59 -2.46
CA ALA A 146 9.85 17.35 -3.22
C ALA A 146 9.96 17.60 -4.73
N LYS A 147 9.38 18.69 -5.23
CA LYS A 147 9.51 19.13 -6.63
C LYS A 147 10.96 19.38 -7.00
N ASP A 148 11.69 20.10 -6.15
CA ASP A 148 13.10 20.41 -6.37
C ASP A 148 13.95 19.14 -6.36
N PHE A 149 13.67 18.21 -5.44
CA PHE A 149 14.27 16.88 -5.45
C PHE A 149 13.97 16.13 -6.74
N TRP A 150 12.71 16.04 -7.17
CA TRP A 150 12.31 15.29 -8.36
C TRP A 150 13.04 15.81 -9.60
N ARG A 151 13.09 17.14 -9.77
CA ARG A 151 13.81 17.81 -10.86
C ARG A 151 15.32 17.52 -10.84
N LYS A 152 15.93 17.50 -9.65
CA LYS A 152 17.37 17.30 -9.49
C LYS A 152 17.78 15.83 -9.66
N ALA A 153 16.99 14.91 -9.10
CA ALA A 153 17.30 13.48 -9.04
C ALA A 153 16.92 12.75 -10.34
N PHE A 154 15.76 13.05 -10.91
CA PHE A 154 15.24 12.35 -12.10
C PHE A 154 15.50 13.11 -13.39
N GLY A 155 16.55 13.94 -13.42
CA GLY A 155 17.25 14.30 -14.65
C GLY A 155 17.96 13.08 -15.27
N HIS A 156 19.25 13.18 -15.62
CA HIS A 156 20.00 12.13 -16.35
C HIS A 156 20.72 11.07 -15.50
N LYS A 157 20.31 10.69 -14.29
CA LYS A 157 20.80 9.46 -13.60
C LYS A 157 20.10 9.19 -12.27
N VAL A 158 19.76 7.92 -12.05
CA VAL A 158 19.12 7.36 -10.84
C VAL A 158 20.13 7.20 -9.70
N HIS A 159 19.71 7.48 -8.47
CA HIS A 159 20.46 7.20 -7.24
C HIS A 159 20.12 5.81 -6.69
N TYR A 160 21.12 5.12 -6.13
CA TYR A 160 20.95 3.82 -5.47
C TYR A 160 20.14 3.96 -4.17
N PHE A 161 19.16 3.07 -3.98
CA PHE A 161 18.67 2.72 -2.64
C PHE A 161 19.68 1.79 -1.97
N GLU A 162 19.85 1.92 -0.65
CA GLU A 162 20.51 0.87 0.14
C GLU A 162 19.77 -0.46 -0.09
N GLU A 163 20.49 -1.54 -0.40
CA GLU A 163 19.91 -2.89 -0.41
C GLU A 163 19.39 -3.22 1.00
N GLY A 164 18.08 -3.41 1.16
CA GLY A 164 17.47 -3.70 2.46
C GLY A 164 15.95 -3.69 2.45
N MET A 165 15.32 -4.34 3.43
CA MET A 165 13.85 -4.45 3.53
C MET A 165 13.16 -3.09 3.66
N GLU A 166 13.81 -2.08 4.24
CA GLU A 166 13.29 -0.72 4.30
C GLU A 166 13.05 -0.15 2.89
N ALA A 167 13.97 -0.38 1.95
CA ALA A 167 13.79 0.05 0.55
C ALA A 167 12.65 -0.71 -0.15
N MET A 168 12.48 -2.00 0.14
CA MET A 168 11.38 -2.80 -0.41
C MET A 168 10.02 -2.41 0.16
N ALA A 169 9.94 -2.17 1.48
CA ALA A 169 8.74 -1.66 2.14
C ALA A 169 8.38 -0.27 1.63
N LEU A 170 9.39 0.61 1.47
CA LEU A 170 9.21 1.94 0.92
C LEU A 170 8.72 1.87 -0.53
N LYS A 171 9.37 1.08 -1.38
CA LYS A 171 8.91 0.82 -2.75
C LYS A 171 7.46 0.34 -2.77
N SER A 172 7.10 -0.63 -1.94
CA SER A 172 5.72 -1.14 -1.87
C SER A 172 4.70 -0.10 -1.39
N THR A 173 5.14 0.97 -0.73
CA THR A 173 4.27 2.08 -0.30
C THR A 173 4.11 3.12 -1.40
N VAL A 174 5.21 3.44 -2.11
CA VAL A 174 5.23 4.48 -3.15
C VAL A 174 4.61 3.94 -4.45
N ASP A 175 4.87 2.68 -4.81
CA ASP A 175 4.37 2.01 -6.02
C ASP A 175 2.87 1.63 -5.87
N LEU A 176 2.01 2.64 -5.94
CA LEU A 176 0.56 2.52 -5.77
C LEU A 176 -0.09 1.71 -6.88
N THR A 177 0.48 1.76 -8.08
CA THR A 177 0.02 0.99 -9.25
C THR A 177 0.64 -0.40 -9.30
N CYS A 178 1.67 -0.69 -8.51
CA CYS A 178 2.32 -2.00 -8.40
C CYS A 178 2.93 -2.50 -9.71
N ASN A 179 3.54 -1.60 -10.48
CA ASN A 179 4.10 -1.86 -11.80
C ASN A 179 5.65 -1.82 -11.83
N ASP A 180 6.29 -1.75 -10.66
CA ASP A 180 7.73 -1.64 -10.47
C ASP A 180 8.36 -0.34 -10.99
N HIS A 181 7.55 0.64 -11.39
CA HIS A 181 7.93 1.99 -11.75
C HIS A 181 7.31 2.97 -10.75
N ILE A 182 7.94 4.12 -10.56
CA ILE A 182 7.39 5.20 -9.74
C ILE A 182 7.14 6.39 -10.65
N SER A 183 5.87 6.73 -10.86
CA SER A 183 5.51 7.93 -11.62
C SER A 183 5.66 9.20 -10.77
N VAL A 184 5.75 10.36 -11.44
CA VAL A 184 5.74 11.66 -10.76
C VAL A 184 4.44 11.88 -9.96
N PHE A 185 3.34 11.27 -10.40
CA PHE A 185 2.08 11.25 -9.69
C PHE A 185 2.19 10.46 -8.37
N GLU A 186 2.67 9.22 -8.43
CA GLU A 186 2.86 8.37 -7.23
C GLU A 186 3.80 9.03 -6.21
N PHE A 187 4.87 9.65 -6.70
CA PHE A 187 5.78 10.45 -5.88
C PHE A 187 5.09 11.66 -5.22
N ASP A 188 4.28 12.43 -5.96
CA ASP A 188 3.50 13.53 -5.37
C ASP A 188 2.56 13.02 -4.27
N ILE A 189 1.83 11.94 -4.53
CA ILE A 189 0.93 11.32 -3.54
C ILE A 189 1.69 10.94 -2.27
N PHE A 190 2.80 10.22 -2.41
CA PHE A 190 3.61 9.79 -1.26
C PHE A 190 4.11 10.98 -0.43
N THR A 191 4.64 12.01 -1.09
CA THR A 191 5.21 13.18 -0.39
C THR A 191 4.17 14.02 0.34
N ARG A 192 2.92 14.04 -0.15
CA ARG A 192 1.79 14.68 0.53
C ARG A 192 1.31 13.87 1.73
N LEU A 193 1.25 12.55 1.61
CA LEU A 193 0.83 11.66 2.69
C LEU A 193 1.78 11.73 3.89
N PHE A 194 3.09 11.70 3.64
CA PHE A 194 4.11 11.61 4.70
C PHE A 194 4.85 12.92 4.98
N GLN A 195 4.25 14.06 4.63
CA GLN A 195 4.77 15.40 4.90
C GLN A 195 5.06 15.65 6.40
N PRO A 196 6.00 16.57 6.75
CA PRO A 196 6.82 17.40 5.87
C PRO A 196 8.00 16.65 5.22
N TRP A 197 8.54 17.19 4.13
CA TRP A 197 9.62 16.59 3.34
C TRP A 197 10.87 16.26 4.20
N SER A 198 11.25 17.16 5.11
CA SER A 198 12.46 17.02 5.95
C SER A 198 12.45 15.79 6.86
N THR A 199 11.28 15.26 7.23
CA THR A 199 11.14 14.08 8.08
C THR A 199 10.34 12.97 7.40
N MET A 200 10.17 13.01 6.07
CA MET A 200 9.22 12.17 5.33
C MET A 200 9.38 10.66 5.60
N ILE A 201 10.60 10.14 5.53
CA ILE A 201 10.87 8.71 5.79
C ILE A 201 10.60 8.35 7.26
N ARG A 202 10.94 9.25 8.20
CA ARG A 202 10.62 9.06 9.62
C ARG A 202 9.11 9.05 9.85
N ASN A 203 8.37 9.95 9.21
CA ASN A 203 6.92 9.99 9.29
C ASN A 203 6.30 8.71 8.69
N TRP A 204 6.79 8.25 7.54
CA TRP A 204 6.37 6.98 6.94
C TRP A 204 6.60 5.79 7.87
N ASN A 205 7.78 5.67 8.48
CA ASN A 205 8.07 4.61 9.46
C ASN A 205 7.12 4.65 10.67
N HIS A 206 6.88 5.83 11.24
CA HIS A 206 6.00 5.97 12.39
C HIS A 206 4.52 5.80 12.07
N LEU A 207 4.06 6.19 10.87
CA LEU A 207 2.65 6.24 10.52
C LEU A 207 2.18 5.01 9.74
N ALA A 208 2.99 4.46 8.85
CA ALA A 208 2.61 3.32 8.01
C ALA A 208 3.20 2.01 8.52
N VAL A 209 4.48 2.00 8.90
CA VAL A 209 5.20 0.75 9.24
C VAL A 209 4.87 0.28 10.65
N THR A 210 4.88 1.18 11.63
CA THR A 210 4.80 0.81 13.05
C THR A 210 3.46 1.16 13.71
N HIS A 211 2.63 1.99 13.09
CA HIS A 211 1.38 2.43 13.71
C HIS A 211 0.29 1.35 13.64
N PRO A 212 -0.26 0.87 14.76
CA PRO A 212 -1.28 -0.18 14.76
C PRO A 212 -2.62 0.28 14.16
N GLY A 213 -2.88 1.59 14.16
CA GLY A 213 -4.07 2.17 13.53
C GLY A 213 -4.00 2.28 12.01
N TYR A 214 -2.84 2.05 11.37
CA TYR A 214 -2.73 2.11 9.91
C TYR A 214 -3.31 0.86 9.26
N MET A 215 -4.17 1.08 8.26
CA MET A 215 -4.81 0.03 7.48
C MET A 215 -4.54 0.26 5.98
N ALA A 216 -3.67 -0.56 5.41
CA ALA A 216 -3.43 -0.55 3.97
C ALA A 216 -4.62 -1.15 3.21
N PHE A 217 -4.89 -0.64 2.00
CA PHE A 217 -5.89 -1.18 1.07
C PHE A 217 -7.29 -1.42 1.67
N LEU A 218 -7.78 -0.48 2.48
CA LEU A 218 -9.12 -0.54 3.07
C LEU A 218 -10.07 0.46 2.40
N THR A 219 -11.35 0.10 2.27
CA THR A 219 -12.40 0.99 1.75
C THR A 219 -13.18 1.69 2.87
N TYR A 220 -14.06 2.63 2.50
CA TYR A 220 -14.96 3.27 3.45
C TYR A 220 -15.83 2.25 4.21
N ASP A 221 -16.42 1.30 3.48
CA ASP A 221 -17.30 0.28 4.07
C ASP A 221 -16.51 -0.69 4.96
N GLN A 222 -15.28 -1.05 4.58
CA GLN A 222 -14.43 -1.90 5.39
C GLN A 222 -13.96 -1.21 6.67
N VAL A 223 -13.74 0.11 6.65
CA VAL A 223 -13.45 0.87 7.87
C VAL A 223 -14.62 0.77 8.83
N ARG A 224 -15.85 0.99 8.33
CA ARG A 224 -17.07 0.88 9.13
C ARG A 224 -17.24 -0.52 9.69
N ALA A 225 -17.14 -1.56 8.85
CA ALA A 225 -17.26 -2.95 9.28
C ALA A 225 -16.20 -3.35 10.33
N ARG A 226 -14.98 -2.84 10.21
CA ARG A 226 -13.92 -3.09 11.19
C ARG A 226 -14.24 -2.43 12.53
N LEU A 227 -14.55 -1.14 12.52
CA LEU A 227 -14.84 -0.36 13.73
C LEU A 227 -16.15 -0.76 14.42
N GLU A 228 -17.07 -1.43 13.71
CA GLU A 228 -18.29 -2.01 14.27
C GLU A 228 -18.01 -2.90 15.50
N HIS A 229 -16.91 -3.65 15.46
CA HIS A 229 -16.48 -4.53 16.56
C HIS A 229 -16.06 -3.75 17.83
N TYR A 230 -15.76 -2.46 17.68
CA TYR A 230 -15.30 -1.59 18.75
C TYR A 230 -16.34 -0.51 19.14
N ARG A 231 -17.61 -0.66 18.74
CA ARG A 231 -18.67 0.32 19.07
C ARG A 231 -18.86 0.57 20.56
N HIS A 232 -18.61 -0.44 21.38
CA HIS A 232 -18.65 -0.34 22.84
C HIS A 232 -17.45 0.42 23.44
N ARG A 233 -16.49 0.82 22.60
CA ARG A 233 -15.23 1.44 23.00
C ARG A 233 -15.01 2.76 22.24
N PRO A 234 -15.66 3.85 22.67
CA PRO A 234 -15.44 5.18 22.12
C PRO A 234 -13.96 5.57 22.06
N GLY A 235 -13.57 6.31 21.03
CA GLY A 235 -12.18 6.66 20.77
C GLY A 235 -11.38 5.60 20.01
N SER A 236 -11.98 4.44 19.69
CA SER A 236 -11.34 3.45 18.80
C SER A 236 -11.25 3.98 17.39
N TYR A 237 -10.08 3.90 16.77
CA TYR A 237 -9.84 4.54 15.47
C TYR A 237 -8.88 3.75 14.58
N ILE A 238 -9.02 3.93 13.27
CA ILE A 238 -8.09 3.44 12.24
C ILE A 238 -7.98 4.51 11.15
N PHE A 239 -6.88 4.50 10.40
CA PHE A 239 -6.70 5.40 9.27
C PHE A 239 -6.07 4.71 8.08
N ARG A 240 -6.32 5.29 6.91
CA ARG A 240 -5.96 4.75 5.60
C ARG A 240 -5.78 5.86 4.58
N LEU A 241 -5.27 5.51 3.42
CA LEU A 241 -5.30 6.40 2.25
C LEU A 241 -6.76 6.61 1.80
N SER A 242 -7.09 7.83 1.39
CA SER A 242 -8.37 8.13 0.75
C SER A 242 -8.37 7.63 -0.70
N CYS A 243 -9.41 6.90 -1.09
CA CYS A 243 -9.56 6.36 -2.44
C CYS A 243 -10.20 7.35 -3.43
N THR A 244 -10.80 8.44 -2.93
CA THR A 244 -11.43 9.50 -3.74
C THR A 244 -10.65 10.80 -3.72
N GLN A 245 -9.80 11.02 -2.71
CA GLN A 245 -8.94 12.19 -2.59
C GLN A 245 -7.48 11.74 -2.47
N MET A 246 -6.88 11.37 -3.61
CA MET A 246 -5.50 10.87 -3.67
C MET A 246 -4.53 11.85 -2.99
N GLY A 247 -3.63 11.31 -2.17
CA GLY A 247 -2.66 12.12 -1.40
C GLY A 247 -3.22 12.70 -0.10
N GLN A 248 -4.42 12.28 0.30
CA GLN A 248 -5.01 12.60 1.60
C GLN A 248 -5.31 11.34 2.40
N TRP A 249 -5.39 11.52 3.72
CA TRP A 249 -5.73 10.48 4.67
C TRP A 249 -7.22 10.48 4.99
N ALA A 250 -7.77 9.32 5.28
CA ALA A 250 -9.09 9.16 5.86
C ALA A 250 -8.97 8.46 7.23
N ILE A 251 -9.58 9.03 8.26
CA ILE A 251 -9.57 8.52 9.63
C ILE A 251 -10.99 8.13 10.02
N GLY A 252 -11.20 6.85 10.31
CA GLY A 252 -12.43 6.35 10.92
C GLY A 252 -12.28 6.25 12.43
N HIS A 253 -13.30 6.66 13.17
CA HIS A 253 -13.32 6.51 14.63
C HIS A 253 -14.71 6.26 15.18
N VAL A 254 -14.76 5.66 16.38
CA VAL A 254 -15.96 5.46 17.18
C VAL A 254 -16.15 6.66 18.09
N THR A 255 -17.31 7.31 18.01
CA THR A 255 -17.67 8.48 18.82
C THR A 255 -18.21 8.08 20.20
N ASN A 256 -18.40 9.05 21.10
CA ASN A 256 -18.89 8.81 22.47
C ASN A 256 -20.30 8.20 22.54
N ASP A 257 -21.14 8.45 21.53
CA ASP A 257 -22.46 7.87 21.34
C ASP A 257 -22.44 6.51 20.59
N GLY A 258 -21.26 5.96 20.30
CA GLY A 258 -21.10 4.65 19.67
C GLY A 258 -21.38 4.63 18.16
N ASN A 259 -21.41 5.81 17.53
CA ASN A 259 -21.47 5.98 16.08
C ASN A 259 -20.07 5.85 15.45
N ILE A 260 -20.01 5.58 14.15
CA ILE A 260 -18.75 5.46 13.41
C ILE A 260 -18.70 6.56 12.37
N LEU A 261 -17.71 7.46 12.50
CA LEU A 261 -17.50 8.58 11.59
C LEU A 261 -16.16 8.47 10.88
N GLN A 262 -16.12 8.84 9.61
CA GLN A 262 -14.89 8.96 8.82
C GLN A 262 -14.66 10.42 8.43
N THR A 263 -13.45 10.90 8.65
CA THR A 263 -13.05 12.29 8.38
C THR A 263 -11.77 12.33 7.55
N ILE A 264 -11.58 13.42 6.80
CA ILE A 264 -10.37 13.66 5.99
C ILE A 264 -9.72 14.93 6.53
N PRO A 265 -8.55 14.84 7.21
CA PRO A 265 -7.87 16.01 7.75
C PRO A 265 -7.53 17.02 6.66
N GLN A 266 -7.99 18.26 6.81
CA GLN A 266 -7.74 19.33 5.86
C GLN A 266 -6.48 20.11 6.24
N ASN A 267 -5.58 20.33 5.27
CA ASN A 267 -4.38 21.16 5.41
C ASN A 267 -3.49 20.86 6.62
N THR A 268 -3.54 19.63 7.14
CA THR A 268 -2.84 19.22 8.37
C THR A 268 -2.11 17.91 8.14
N PRO A 269 -0.80 17.79 8.45
CA PRO A 269 -0.09 16.52 8.43
C PRO A 269 -0.77 15.48 9.34
N LEU A 270 -0.78 14.21 8.93
CA LEU A 270 -1.50 13.16 9.65
C LEU A 270 -1.10 13.07 11.12
N TYR A 271 0.20 13.08 11.43
CA TYR A 271 0.66 12.96 12.81
C TYR A 271 0.12 14.08 13.71
N GLN A 272 -0.04 15.32 13.19
CA GLN A 272 -0.63 16.42 13.94
C GLN A 272 -2.13 16.21 14.16
N ALA A 273 -2.84 15.73 13.13
CA ALA A 273 -4.25 15.39 13.25
C ALA A 273 -4.48 14.29 14.29
N LEU A 274 -3.61 13.27 14.33
CA LEU A 274 -3.67 12.18 15.31
C LEU A 274 -3.38 12.69 16.73
N ILE A 275 -2.35 13.51 16.92
CA ILE A 275 -2.04 14.13 18.22
C ILE A 275 -3.20 14.99 18.71
N LYS A 276 -3.79 15.81 17.81
CA LYS A 276 -4.93 16.65 18.14
C LYS A 276 -6.13 15.79 18.56
N GLY A 277 -6.50 14.79 17.77
CA GLY A 277 -7.64 13.94 18.11
C GLY A 277 -7.39 13.05 19.33
N PHE A 278 -6.14 12.71 19.67
CA PHE A 278 -5.82 12.10 20.96
C PHE A 278 -6.12 13.05 22.14
N ARG A 279 -5.68 14.32 22.03
CA ARG A 279 -5.96 15.34 23.07
C ARG A 279 -7.45 15.64 23.22
N GLU A 280 -8.20 15.57 22.13
CA GLU A 280 -9.66 15.78 22.10
C GLU A 280 -10.44 14.51 22.51
N GLY A 281 -9.77 13.39 22.77
CA GLY A 281 -10.40 12.13 23.17
C GLY A 281 -11.03 11.32 22.02
N CYS A 282 -10.86 11.75 20.77
CA CYS A 282 -11.43 11.10 19.59
C CYS A 282 -10.58 9.91 19.09
N TYR A 283 -9.26 9.95 19.24
CA TYR A 283 -8.32 8.96 18.71
C TYR A 283 -7.47 8.35 19.82
N LEU A 284 -8.08 7.46 20.61
CA LEU A 284 -7.48 6.88 21.82
C LEU A 284 -6.98 5.46 21.59
N TYR A 285 -7.75 4.62 20.90
CA TYR A 285 -7.49 3.18 20.81
C TYR A 285 -7.24 2.78 19.35
N PRO A 286 -5.97 2.83 18.88
CA PRO A 286 -5.67 2.50 17.49
C PRO A 286 -5.99 1.02 17.25
N ASP A 287 -6.89 0.78 16.30
CA ASP A 287 -7.42 -0.55 16.02
C ASP A 287 -7.98 -1.27 17.28
N GLY A 288 -8.57 -0.49 18.19
CA GLY A 288 -9.14 -0.98 19.45
C GLY A 288 -8.11 -1.39 20.51
N ARG A 289 -6.81 -1.17 20.28
CA ARG A 289 -5.73 -1.51 21.23
C ARG A 289 -5.62 -0.49 22.36
N ASP A 290 -5.17 -0.94 23.52
CA ASP A 290 -5.01 -0.09 24.72
C ASP A 290 -3.83 0.89 24.63
N VAL A 291 -2.84 0.58 23.80
CA VAL A 291 -1.62 1.37 23.68
C VAL A 291 -1.68 2.22 22.41
N ASN A 292 -1.69 3.55 22.60
CA ASN A 292 -1.60 4.53 21.52
C ASN A 292 -0.16 5.02 21.37
N PRO A 293 0.49 4.90 20.20
CA PRO A 293 1.83 5.41 20.00
C PRO A 293 1.95 6.92 20.20
N ASP A 294 3.00 7.36 20.89
CA ASP A 294 3.30 8.78 21.02
C ASP A 294 3.98 9.32 19.74
N LEU A 295 3.25 10.17 19.02
CA LEU A 295 3.71 10.82 17.79
C LEU A 295 4.31 12.21 18.03
N THR A 296 4.34 12.73 19.27
CA THR A 296 4.85 14.08 19.56
C THR A 296 6.31 14.25 19.15
N SER A 297 7.10 13.18 19.15
CA SER A 297 8.49 13.17 18.69
C SER A 297 8.65 13.59 17.21
N LEU A 298 7.60 13.49 16.40
CA LEU A 298 7.57 13.93 15.00
C LEU A 298 7.41 15.46 14.85
N CYS A 299 7.03 16.17 15.91
CA CYS A 299 6.90 17.63 15.88
C CYS A 299 8.25 18.35 15.98
N SER A 300 9.30 17.67 16.47
CA SER A 300 10.60 18.27 16.73
C SER A 300 11.59 18.02 15.58
N PRO A 301 12.06 19.06 14.86
CA PRO A 301 12.97 18.92 13.73
C PRO A 301 14.41 18.50 14.13
N THR A 302 14.74 18.52 15.43
CA THR A 302 16.11 18.37 15.94
C THR A 302 16.53 16.94 16.28
N GLN A 303 15.61 15.97 16.38
CA GLN A 303 15.99 14.56 16.58
C GLN A 303 16.26 13.87 15.25
N LYS A 304 17.52 13.89 14.80
CA LYS A 304 18.03 13.08 13.68
C LYS A 304 18.28 11.61 14.07
N SER A 305 17.57 11.06 15.05
CA SER A 305 17.66 9.61 15.32
C SER A 305 16.89 8.87 14.24
N ARG A 306 17.58 8.11 13.38
CA ARG A 306 16.95 7.14 12.47
C ARG A 306 16.17 6.17 13.37
N VAL A 307 14.87 6.06 13.14
CA VAL A 307 14.02 5.10 13.86
C VAL A 307 14.58 3.72 13.53
N LYS A 308 15.04 2.99 14.55
CA LYS A 308 15.42 1.59 14.38
C LYS A 308 14.14 0.77 14.34
N VAL A 309 13.64 0.54 13.12
CA VAL A 309 12.58 -0.44 12.86
C VAL A 309 13.25 -1.80 12.72
N THR A 310 12.73 -2.82 13.40
CA THR A 310 13.31 -4.17 13.33
C THR A 310 12.97 -4.85 12.00
N GLU A 311 13.72 -5.88 11.63
CA GLU A 311 13.44 -6.69 10.44
C GLU A 311 12.00 -7.22 10.48
N GLU A 312 11.59 -7.81 11.62
CA GLU A 312 10.27 -8.41 11.81
C GLU A 312 9.13 -7.38 11.65
N GLN A 313 9.36 -6.11 12.00
CA GLN A 313 8.38 -5.05 11.80
C GLN A 313 8.21 -4.70 10.32
N TYR A 314 9.28 -4.72 9.54
CA TYR A 314 9.17 -4.55 8.08
C TYR A 314 8.51 -5.76 7.41
N GLU A 315 8.73 -6.96 7.92
CA GLU A 315 8.05 -8.17 7.45
C GLU A 315 6.55 -8.08 7.66
N LEU A 316 6.13 -7.73 8.88
CA LEU A 316 4.72 -7.54 9.22
C LEU A 316 4.09 -6.42 8.39
N TYR A 317 4.80 -5.30 8.18
CA TYR A 317 4.33 -4.25 7.29
C TYR A 317 4.16 -4.74 5.85
N CYS A 318 5.13 -5.51 5.35
CA CYS A 318 5.00 -6.16 4.06
C CYS A 318 3.82 -7.15 4.05
N GLU A 319 3.44 -7.80 5.14
CA GLU A 319 2.21 -8.61 5.16
C GLU A 319 0.94 -7.77 5.10
N ILE A 320 0.91 -6.64 5.81
CA ILE A 320 -0.22 -5.69 5.87
C ILE A 320 -0.43 -5.00 4.51
N GLY A 321 0.66 -4.61 3.85
CA GLY A 321 0.69 -3.83 2.62
C GLY A 321 1.16 -4.58 1.37
N SER A 322 1.55 -5.86 1.44
CA SER A 322 2.01 -6.60 0.25
C SER A 322 0.86 -6.63 -0.74
N THR A 323 1.11 -5.91 -1.81
CA THR A 323 0.15 -5.58 -2.87
C THR A 323 -0.55 -6.79 -3.45
N PHE A 324 -0.03 -8.01 -3.29
CA PHE A 324 -0.81 -9.25 -3.36
C PHE A 324 -0.22 -10.20 -2.32
N GLN A 325 -1.04 -10.90 -1.51
CA GLN A 325 -0.57 -12.08 -0.74
C GLN A 325 0.10 -13.10 -1.67
N LEU A 326 -0.17 -13.01 -2.98
CA LEU A 326 0.33 -13.85 -4.03
C LEU A 326 1.79 -13.56 -4.40
N CYS A 327 2.56 -14.63 -4.61
CA CYS A 327 3.89 -14.68 -5.17
C CYS A 327 4.01 -13.81 -6.42
N LYS A 328 5.04 -12.99 -6.53
CA LYS A 328 5.22 -12.09 -7.68
C LYS A 328 5.60 -12.80 -8.97
N ILE A 329 6.01 -14.08 -8.91
CA ILE A 329 6.33 -14.91 -10.08
C ILE A 329 5.05 -15.51 -10.67
N CYS A 330 4.33 -16.36 -9.94
CA CYS A 330 3.11 -16.98 -10.47
C CYS A 330 1.87 -16.10 -10.32
N THR A 331 1.84 -15.21 -9.32
CA THR A 331 0.68 -14.39 -8.96
C THR A 331 -0.59 -15.20 -8.69
N GLU A 332 -0.43 -16.48 -8.33
CA GLU A 332 -1.51 -17.45 -8.09
C GLU A 332 -1.54 -17.99 -6.67
N ARG A 333 -0.37 -18.14 -6.04
CA ARG A 333 -0.22 -18.75 -4.71
C ARG A 333 0.34 -17.74 -3.75
N ASP A 334 -0.03 -17.86 -2.48
CA ASP A 334 0.51 -16.99 -1.44
C ASP A 334 2.04 -17.09 -1.37
N LYS A 335 2.67 -15.98 -0.98
CA LYS A 335 4.09 -15.97 -0.64
C LYS A 335 4.26 -16.78 0.64
N ASP A 336 4.89 -17.94 0.54
CA ASP A 336 5.09 -18.90 1.63
C ASP A 336 6.58 -19.23 1.86
N THR A 337 7.48 -18.64 1.07
CA THR A 337 8.92 -18.87 1.19
C THR A 337 9.74 -17.61 0.97
N ARG A 338 10.90 -17.55 1.62
CA ARG A 338 11.86 -16.44 1.56
C ARG A 338 13.20 -16.92 1.01
N ILE A 339 13.71 -16.23 0.00
CA ILE A 339 15.06 -16.46 -0.52
C ILE A 339 16.10 -15.82 0.43
N GLN A 340 17.09 -16.61 0.84
CA GLN A 340 18.26 -16.12 1.59
C GLN A 340 19.46 -15.96 0.64
N PRO A 341 20.29 -14.92 0.79
CA PRO A 341 20.27 -13.85 1.81
C PRO A 341 19.43 -12.61 1.42
N CYS A 342 18.89 -12.54 0.19
CA CYS A 342 18.33 -11.31 -0.38
C CYS A 342 16.91 -10.95 0.10
N GLY A 343 16.25 -11.80 0.90
CA GLY A 343 14.98 -11.49 1.56
C GLY A 343 13.73 -11.51 0.67
N HIS A 344 13.83 -11.90 -0.61
CA HIS A 344 12.69 -11.91 -1.53
C HIS A 344 11.62 -12.95 -1.13
N LEU A 345 10.35 -12.53 -1.07
CA LEU A 345 9.19 -13.37 -0.72
C LEU A 345 8.45 -13.89 -1.96
N LEU A 346 8.33 -15.21 -2.08
CA LEU A 346 7.76 -15.94 -3.23
C LEU A 346 6.93 -17.15 -2.75
N CYS A 347 6.29 -17.87 -3.67
CA CYS A 347 5.74 -19.19 -3.36
C CYS A 347 6.78 -20.28 -3.60
N GLN A 348 6.79 -21.33 -2.78
CA GLN A 348 7.74 -22.43 -2.79
C GLN A 348 7.79 -23.14 -4.14
N PRO A 349 6.66 -23.39 -4.84
CA PRO A 349 6.70 -23.97 -6.18
C PRO A 349 7.45 -23.10 -7.22
N CYS A 350 7.37 -21.77 -7.12
CA CYS A 350 8.10 -20.88 -8.03
C CYS A 350 9.59 -20.83 -7.71
N LEU A 351 9.96 -20.89 -6.43
CA LEU A 351 11.35 -20.97 -6.01
C LEU A 351 11.99 -22.28 -6.52
N THR A 352 11.32 -23.42 -6.30
CA THR A 352 11.80 -24.73 -6.75
C THR A 352 11.91 -24.81 -8.27
N GLY A 353 10.91 -24.31 -9.01
CA GLY A 353 10.98 -24.28 -10.49
C GLY A 353 12.12 -23.42 -11.02
N TRP A 354 12.49 -22.34 -10.32
CA TRP A 354 13.63 -21.50 -10.66
C TRP A 354 14.97 -22.16 -10.32
N GLN A 355 15.04 -22.98 -9.25
CA GLN A 355 16.25 -23.73 -8.89
C GLN A 355 16.52 -24.88 -9.86
N ILE A 356 15.48 -25.61 -10.26
CA ILE A 356 15.60 -26.71 -11.25
C ILE A 356 16.04 -26.19 -12.62
N SER A 357 15.55 -25.02 -13.03
CA SER A 357 15.97 -24.40 -14.29
C SER A 357 17.40 -23.85 -14.27
N GLN A 358 18.05 -23.71 -13.11
CA GLN A 358 19.48 -23.42 -13.01
C GLN A 358 20.33 -24.69 -13.17
N GLU A 359 19.80 -25.84 -12.74
CA GLU A 359 20.48 -27.14 -12.84
C GLU A 359 20.42 -27.72 -14.28
N GLU A 360 19.38 -27.44 -15.05
CA GLU A 360 19.32 -27.84 -16.48
C GLU A 360 20.29 -27.06 -17.40
N TYR A 361 20.89 -25.97 -16.92
CA TYR A 361 21.95 -25.23 -17.64
C TYR A 361 23.38 -25.56 -17.16
N GLN A 362 23.54 -26.55 -16.28
CA GLN A 362 24.86 -27.10 -15.95
C GLN A 362 25.27 -28.15 -16.97
N VAL A 363 25.82 -27.66 -18.09
CA VAL A 363 26.74 -28.46 -18.92
C VAL A 363 27.92 -28.90 -18.03
N PRO A 364 28.29 -30.18 -17.96
CA PRO A 364 29.44 -30.61 -17.18
C PRO A 364 30.72 -30.07 -17.83
N CYS A 365 31.37 -29.09 -17.20
CA CYS A 365 32.69 -28.62 -17.63
C CYS A 365 33.76 -29.59 -17.07
N ALA A 366 33.93 -30.72 -17.76
CA ALA A 366 35.06 -31.62 -17.55
C ALA A 366 35.75 -31.84 -18.91
N SER A 367 36.65 -30.92 -19.29
CA SER A 367 37.79 -31.17 -20.21
C SER A 367 38.46 -29.88 -20.69
N LEU A 368 38.93 -28.99 -19.81
CA LEU A 368 40.00 -28.05 -20.19
C LEU A 368 40.93 -27.83 -18.99
N SER A 369 42.19 -28.23 -19.17
CA SER A 369 43.28 -28.06 -18.22
C SER A 369 43.52 -26.59 -17.88
N PRO A 370 43.85 -26.23 -16.63
CA PRO A 370 44.17 -24.85 -16.27
C PRO A 370 45.56 -24.44 -16.82
N PRO A 371 45.74 -23.17 -17.26
CA PRO A 371 47.05 -22.65 -17.63
C PRO A 371 47.93 -22.41 -16.38
N PRO A 372 49.27 -22.46 -16.51
CA PRO A 372 50.17 -22.40 -15.37
C PRO A 372 50.30 -20.97 -14.79
N LEU A 373 50.40 -20.88 -13.47
CA LEU A 373 50.61 -19.64 -12.72
C LEU A 373 52.10 -19.21 -12.75
N PRO A 374 52.42 -17.90 -12.76
CA PRO A 374 53.79 -17.40 -12.60
C PRO A 374 54.25 -17.42 -11.13
N PRO A 375 55.57 -17.47 -10.87
CA PRO A 375 56.12 -17.80 -9.55
C PRO A 375 56.15 -16.61 -8.57
N LYS A 376 55.99 -16.96 -7.28
CA LYS A 376 56.02 -16.07 -6.11
C LYS A 376 57.45 -15.66 -5.77
N HIS A 377 57.72 -14.37 -5.64
CA HIS A 377 58.85 -13.85 -4.87
C HIS A 377 58.34 -13.14 -3.61
N CYS A 378 58.73 -13.69 -2.45
CA CYS A 378 58.59 -13.08 -1.12
C CYS A 378 59.68 -12.02 -0.90
N VAL A 379 59.32 -10.83 -0.41
CA VAL A 379 60.20 -9.99 0.41
C VAL A 379 59.37 -9.35 1.55
N SER A 380 59.91 -9.45 2.75
CA SER A 380 59.40 -9.11 4.09
C SER A 380 59.17 -7.59 4.35
N PRO A 381 58.57 -7.19 5.50
CA PRO A 381 57.93 -5.89 5.69
C PRO A 381 58.80 -4.83 6.40
N ARG A 382 58.50 -3.54 6.17
CA ARG A 382 58.90 -2.39 7.02
C ARG A 382 57.81 -1.32 7.07
N PRO A 383 57.78 -0.45 8.11
CA PRO A 383 56.56 -0.04 8.79
C PRO A 383 56.16 1.41 8.54
N SER A 384 54.93 1.77 8.91
CA SER A 384 54.42 3.15 8.91
C SER A 384 53.73 3.47 10.26
N PRO A 385 53.63 4.75 10.65
CA PRO A 385 53.91 5.18 12.02
C PRO A 385 52.68 5.39 12.92
N LYS A 386 52.94 5.33 14.23
CA LYS A 386 52.01 5.57 15.36
C LYS A 386 51.50 7.02 15.43
N PRO A 387 50.27 7.27 15.93
CA PRO A 387 49.94 8.50 16.63
C PRO A 387 50.28 8.38 18.12
N ARG A 388 50.78 9.48 18.69
CA ARG A 388 51.23 9.64 20.07
C ARG A 388 50.07 9.71 21.07
N SER A 389 50.29 9.08 22.22
CA SER A 389 49.58 9.33 23.48
C SER A 389 50.09 10.62 24.15
N LYS A 390 49.20 11.28 24.89
CA LYS A 390 49.56 12.06 26.08
C LYS A 390 48.71 11.55 27.23
N SER A 391 49.37 11.03 28.25
CA SER A 391 48.85 10.73 29.58
C SER A 391 48.92 11.98 30.45
N LEU A 392 48.00 12.09 31.41
CA LEU A 392 48.36 12.59 32.74
C LEU A 392 47.44 11.95 33.80
N ASP A 393 48.09 11.52 34.87
CA ASP A 393 47.62 10.72 35.99
C ASP A 393 46.67 11.45 36.96
N THR A 394 45.95 10.64 37.74
CA THR A 394 45.87 10.60 39.22
C THR A 394 44.45 10.57 39.77
N GLY A 395 44.20 9.70 40.77
CA GLY A 395 43.11 9.90 41.73
C GLY A 395 42.26 8.67 42.09
N THR A 396 42.83 7.81 42.92
CA THR A 396 42.25 6.82 43.85
C THR A 396 40.86 7.13 44.43
N GLN A 397 39.98 6.10 44.55
CA GLN A 397 39.23 5.65 45.76
C GLN A 397 38.06 4.71 45.37
N ASN A 398 38.13 3.41 45.73
CA ASN A 398 37.41 2.75 46.84
C ASN A 398 35.88 2.87 46.85
N MET A 399 35.15 1.78 46.56
CA MET A 399 34.55 0.91 47.60
C MET A 399 33.72 -0.24 46.98
N ALA A 400 33.80 -1.37 47.66
CA ALA A 400 33.01 -2.59 47.47
C ALA A 400 31.81 -2.62 48.43
N LEU A 401 31.13 -3.78 48.46
CA LEU A 401 30.01 -4.27 49.31
C LEU A 401 28.60 -4.02 48.72
N SER A 402 27.77 -4.99 48.35
CA SER A 402 27.36 -6.32 48.88
C SER A 402 25.99 -6.28 49.56
N SER A 403 25.09 -7.13 49.04
CA SER A 403 24.09 -7.97 49.73
C SER A 403 23.03 -7.33 50.65
N LEU A 404 21.75 -7.68 50.42
CA LEU A 404 20.89 -8.55 51.26
C LEU A 404 19.43 -8.38 50.80
N VAL A 405 18.79 -9.42 50.24
CA VAL A 405 17.89 -10.40 50.90
C VAL A 405 16.55 -9.82 51.35
N GLY A 406 15.47 -10.41 50.83
CA GLY A 406 14.10 -10.24 51.31
C GLY A 406 13.09 -10.92 50.39
N GLY A 407 12.94 -12.24 50.51
CA GLY A 407 11.87 -13.00 49.84
C GLY A 407 10.60 -13.06 50.69
N VAL A 408 9.44 -13.21 50.04
CA VAL A 408 8.28 -13.94 50.59
C VAL A 408 7.51 -14.57 49.42
N SER A 409 7.32 -15.88 49.49
CA SER A 409 6.50 -16.73 48.63
C SER A 409 5.05 -16.78 49.13
N TRP A 410 4.06 -16.92 48.22
CA TRP A 410 2.82 -17.68 48.50
C TRP A 410 2.30 -18.32 47.19
N GLN A 411 2.06 -19.64 47.25
CA GLN A 411 1.55 -20.50 46.18
C GLN A 411 0.06 -20.82 46.40
N GLY A 412 -0.72 -20.78 45.31
CA GLY A 412 -1.81 -21.71 44.93
C GLY A 412 -3.07 -21.80 45.80
N PRO A 413 -4.15 -22.50 45.36
CA PRO A 413 -4.15 -23.49 44.26
C PRO A 413 -5.29 -23.36 43.21
N SER A 414 -5.11 -24.14 42.15
CA SER A 414 -6.01 -24.48 41.05
C SER A 414 -7.20 -25.35 41.45
N GLU A 415 -8.31 -25.30 40.70
CA GLU A 415 -9.00 -26.51 40.19
C GLU A 415 -10.09 -26.20 39.14
N SER A 416 -10.60 -27.25 38.51
CA SER A 416 -11.06 -27.31 37.12
C SER A 416 -12.43 -28.01 36.95
N VAL A 417 -13.05 -27.82 35.77
CA VAL A 417 -14.06 -28.69 35.10
C VAL A 417 -15.53 -28.62 35.60
N LYS A 418 -16.48 -28.28 34.69
CA LYS A 418 -17.60 -29.15 34.21
C LYS A 418 -18.62 -28.44 33.30
N LYS A 419 -18.87 -29.06 32.15
CA LYS A 419 -20.07 -28.94 31.28
C LYS A 419 -21.32 -29.45 32.02
N ARG A 420 -22.49 -28.79 31.87
CA ARG A 420 -23.76 -29.41 31.39
C ARG A 420 -24.98 -28.47 31.42
N LYS A 421 -25.68 -28.45 30.26
CA LYS A 421 -27.13 -28.68 30.06
C LYS A 421 -28.15 -27.54 30.31
N LYS A 422 -28.56 -26.92 29.20
CA LYS A 422 -29.92 -26.95 28.60
C LYS A 422 -31.11 -27.15 29.58
N GLU A 423 -31.89 -26.09 29.78
CA GLU A 423 -33.33 -26.18 30.04
C GLU A 423 -34.06 -25.00 29.38
N LYS A 424 -35.35 -25.21 29.11
CA LYS A 424 -36.16 -24.69 28.01
C LYS A 424 -37.39 -24.02 28.64
N ARG A 425 -38.02 -23.12 27.86
CA ARG A 425 -39.48 -22.88 27.76
C ARG A 425 -40.15 -21.94 28.79
N ARG A 426 -40.64 -20.78 28.32
CA ARG A 426 -42.06 -20.45 27.97
C ARG A 426 -42.17 -18.92 27.85
N ASP A 427 -42.41 -18.43 26.63
CA ASP A 427 -43.72 -18.01 26.09
C ASP A 427 -44.21 -16.68 26.69
N ASN A 428 -44.18 -15.60 25.89
CA ASN A 428 -45.43 -14.94 25.54
C ASN A 428 -45.33 -14.18 24.21
N ASP A 429 -46.45 -14.29 23.50
CA ASP A 429 -46.75 -13.95 22.12
C ASP A 429 -47.00 -12.44 21.91
N LYS A 430 -46.75 -12.00 20.67
CA LYS A 430 -47.52 -11.05 19.82
C LYS A 430 -48.00 -9.70 20.38
N ASP A 431 -47.68 -8.63 19.66
CA ASP A 431 -48.69 -7.95 18.83
C ASP A 431 -48.11 -6.99 17.76
N ALA A 432 -48.68 -7.13 16.57
CA ALA A 432 -49.03 -6.12 15.55
C ALA A 432 -47.98 -5.22 14.87
N GLU A 433 -47.48 -5.71 13.74
CA GLU A 433 -47.71 -5.17 12.38
C GLU A 433 -48.51 -3.86 12.21
N SER A 434 -47.91 -2.83 11.59
CA SER A 434 -48.45 -2.07 10.44
C SER A 434 -47.80 -0.69 10.26
N ARG A 435 -47.12 -0.50 9.12
CA ARG A 435 -47.14 0.69 8.23
C ARG A 435 -45.88 0.70 7.36
N ALA A 436 -45.98 -0.03 6.25
CA ALA A 436 -45.42 0.43 5.00
C ALA A 436 -46.49 1.29 4.33
N GLU A 437 -46.17 2.53 3.96
CA GLU A 437 -46.57 3.08 2.67
C GLU A 437 -45.85 4.40 2.40
N ASP A 438 -45.18 4.38 1.24
CA ASP A 438 -45.12 5.43 0.24
C ASP A 438 -44.22 6.67 0.47
N TRP A 439 -43.31 6.88 -0.48
CA TRP A 439 -43.30 8.04 -1.36
C TRP A 439 -42.23 7.82 -2.43
N SER A 440 -42.71 7.52 -3.64
CA SER A 440 -41.94 7.63 -4.87
C SER A 440 -42.35 8.89 -5.62
N SER A 441 -41.37 9.53 -6.25
CA SER A 441 -41.52 10.36 -7.46
C SER A 441 -42.03 11.80 -7.30
N VAL A 442 -41.14 12.81 -7.29
CA VAL A 442 -41.33 14.05 -8.07
C VAL A 442 -39.98 14.70 -8.46
N SER A 443 -39.76 14.83 -9.76
CA SER A 443 -39.03 15.88 -10.48
C SER A 443 -39.52 15.77 -11.94
N PRO A 444 -39.42 16.79 -12.84
CA PRO A 444 -38.86 18.15 -12.71
C PRO A 444 -39.76 19.27 -13.29
N THR A 445 -39.48 20.53 -12.98
CA THR A 445 -39.87 21.65 -13.86
C THR A 445 -38.76 22.71 -13.98
N LYS A 446 -38.40 22.97 -15.24
CA LYS A 446 -37.67 24.15 -15.74
C LYS A 446 -38.61 25.36 -15.74
N LEU A 447 -38.07 26.56 -15.49
CA LEU A 447 -38.46 27.81 -16.14
C LEU A 447 -37.33 28.85 -15.99
N GLU A 448 -36.68 29.15 -17.12
CA GLU A 448 -36.42 30.48 -17.71
C GLU A 448 -36.45 31.71 -16.77
N SER A 449 -35.34 32.43 -16.60
CA SER A 449 -34.76 33.49 -17.46
C SER A 449 -35.32 34.90 -17.18
N ASP A 450 -34.47 35.79 -16.64
CA ASP A 450 -34.29 37.20 -17.02
C ASP A 450 -33.21 37.82 -16.11
N SER A 451 -32.07 38.31 -16.63
CA SER A 451 -31.79 39.69 -17.11
C SER A 451 -32.13 40.74 -16.03
N SER A 452 -31.25 41.60 -15.50
CA SER A 452 -30.22 42.51 -16.06
C SER A 452 -29.30 42.93 -14.89
N LEU A 453 -28.02 43.28 -15.02
CA LEU A 453 -27.39 44.44 -15.66
C LEU A 453 -25.86 44.24 -15.65
#